data_AF-A0A2K8KIC9-F1
#
_entry.id   AF-A0A2K8KIC9-F1
#
_cell.length_a   1.000
_cell.length_b   1.000
_cell.length_c   1.000
_cell.angle_alpha   90.00
_cell.angle_beta   90.00
_cell.angle_gamma   90.00
#
_symmetry.space_group_name_H-M   'P 1'
#
loop_
_entity.id
_entity.type
_entity.pdbx_description
1 polymer ?
#
loop_
_entity_poly.entity_id
_entity_poly.type
_entity_poly.pdbx_seq_one_letter_code
_entity_poly.pdbx_strand_id
1 'polypeptide(L)'
;MNNNKKIFKIGKDLEVTLNRIYFDIPFMNCAHNKIALDLRDNIYKCIKPGCWRQFWFESTEQYKIFRHRVQPKFDFRKAELDYKATFNENY
;
A
#
# COMPACT_ATOMS: atom_id res chain seq x y z
N MET A 1 -3.56 -2.63 40.05
CA MET A 1 -2.87 -3.85 39.57
C MET A 1 -3.88 -4.75 38.91
N ASN A 2 -3.68 -5.44 37.78
CA ASN A 2 -2.70 -5.38 36.72
C ASN A 2 -3.30 -6.17 35.53
N ASN A 3 -3.01 -5.73 34.32
CA ASN A 3 -2.95 -6.53 33.09
C ASN A 3 -4.17 -7.35 32.63
N ASN A 4 -5.06 -6.71 31.86
CA ASN A 4 -5.82 -7.38 30.80
C ASN A 4 -5.10 -7.27 29.44
N LYS A 5 -3.83 -7.67 29.39
CA LYS A 5 -3.11 -7.86 28.11
C LYS A 5 -3.44 -9.26 27.59
N LYS A 6 -4.49 -9.36 26.76
CA LYS A 6 -4.72 -10.57 25.96
C LYS A 6 -3.59 -10.68 24.94
N ILE A 7 -2.71 -11.66 25.18
CA ILE A 7 -1.67 -12.12 24.28
C ILE A 7 -2.37 -12.84 23.13
N PHE A 8 -2.53 -12.19 21.98
CA PHE A 8 -2.98 -12.87 20.77
C PHE A 8 -1.75 -13.40 20.04
N LYS A 9 -1.48 -14.69 20.30
CA LYS A 9 -0.58 -15.54 19.53
C LYS A 9 -1.16 -15.78 18.13
N ILE A 10 -0.26 -15.83 17.16
CA ILE A 10 -0.48 -16.16 15.75
C ILE A 10 -0.97 -17.62 15.63
N GLY A 11 -2.05 -17.83 14.87
CA GLY A 11 -2.58 -19.16 14.49
C GLY A 11 -1.86 -19.75 13.27
N LYS A 12 -1.95 -21.07 13.10
CA LYS A 12 -1.07 -21.92 12.28
C LYS A 12 -1.49 -22.09 10.82
N ASP A 13 -2.52 -21.36 10.38
CA ASP A 13 -3.38 -21.89 9.31
C ASP A 13 -3.27 -21.14 7.97
N LEU A 14 -2.32 -20.20 7.81
CA LEU A 14 -2.09 -19.49 6.52
C LEU A 14 -3.38 -18.88 5.92
N GLU A 15 -4.43 -18.65 6.73
CA GLU A 15 -5.66 -18.05 6.26
C GLU A 15 -5.42 -16.57 6.02
N VAL A 16 -5.76 -16.12 4.81
CA VAL A 16 -5.70 -14.73 4.40
C VAL A 16 -6.67 -13.96 5.29
N THR A 17 -6.14 -13.37 6.37
CA THR A 17 -6.89 -12.42 7.17
C THR A 17 -7.01 -11.16 6.31
N LEU A 18 -8.08 -11.10 5.51
CA LEU A 18 -8.58 -9.89 4.87
C LEU A 18 -9.02 -8.94 5.99
N ASN A 19 -8.04 -8.36 6.68
CA ASN A 19 -8.26 -7.21 7.54
C ASN A 19 -8.58 -6.03 6.62
N ARG A 20 -9.87 -5.93 6.32
CA ARG A 20 -10.66 -4.74 5.98
C ARG A 20 -9.82 -3.45 5.93
N ILE A 21 -9.34 -3.12 4.74
CA ILE A 21 -9.11 -1.72 4.36
C ILE A 21 -10.35 -1.34 3.56
N TYR A 22 -11.38 -0.86 4.26
CA TYR A 22 -12.51 -0.20 3.60
C TYR A 22 -12.01 1.12 3.03
N PHE A 23 -11.89 1.19 1.71
CA PHE A 23 -12.03 2.42 0.97
C PHE A 23 -12.83 2.07 -0.29
N ASP A 24 -14.05 2.62 -0.36
CA ASP A 24 -15.02 2.44 -1.43
C ASP A 24 -14.57 3.16 -2.72
N ILE A 25 -13.41 2.78 -3.24
CA ILE A 25 -12.90 3.26 -4.52
C ILE A 25 -13.25 2.16 -5.53
N PRO A 26 -13.93 2.48 -6.65
CA PRO A 26 -14.32 1.49 -7.65
C PRO A 26 -13.12 0.61 -7.96
N PHE A 27 -13.33 -0.71 -7.99
CA PHE A 27 -12.33 -1.74 -8.22
C PHE A 27 -11.44 -1.40 -9.43
N MET A 28 -10.42 -0.57 -9.21
CA MET A 28 -9.38 -0.35 -10.19
C MET A 28 -8.63 -1.66 -10.20
N ASN A 29 -8.80 -2.42 -11.29
CA ASN A 29 -7.97 -3.57 -11.64
C ASN A 29 -6.51 -3.12 -11.74
N CYS A 30 -5.86 -2.97 -10.59
CA CYS A 30 -4.45 -2.72 -10.44
C CYS A 30 -3.84 -4.00 -9.90
N ALA A 31 -2.97 -4.63 -10.69
CA ALA A 31 -2.22 -5.80 -10.25
C ALA A 31 -1.14 -5.47 -9.20
N HIS A 32 -0.90 -4.19 -8.91
CA HIS A 32 0.13 -3.70 -7.98
C HIS A 32 1.53 -4.29 -8.27
N ASN A 33 1.85 -4.41 -9.56
CA ASN A 33 3.11 -5.00 -10.02
C ASN A 33 4.34 -4.13 -9.68
N LYS A 34 4.12 -2.84 -9.42
CA LYS A 34 5.16 -1.88 -9.08
C LYS A 34 4.73 -1.02 -7.91
N ILE A 35 5.60 -0.91 -6.92
CA ILE A 35 5.43 -0.11 -5.70
C ILE A 35 6.67 0.76 -5.48
N ALA A 36 6.56 1.89 -4.81
CA ALA A 36 7.71 2.71 -4.44
C ALA A 36 7.52 3.27 -3.03
N LEU A 37 8.62 3.60 -2.35
CA LEU A 37 8.57 4.25 -1.05
C LEU A 37 8.20 5.72 -1.24
N ASP A 38 7.09 6.15 -0.64
CA ASP A 38 6.78 7.57 -0.54
C ASP A 38 7.53 8.15 0.66
N LEU A 39 8.50 9.02 0.41
CA LEU A 39 9.34 9.61 1.46
C LEU A 39 8.57 10.58 2.37
N ARG A 40 7.38 11.03 1.98
CA ARG A 40 6.57 11.98 2.77
C ARG A 40 6.00 11.33 4.04
N ASP A 41 5.59 10.06 3.92
CA ASP A 41 4.99 9.28 5.01
C ASP A 41 5.73 7.97 5.30
N ASN A 42 6.81 7.68 4.57
CA ASN A 42 7.64 6.48 4.70
C ASN A 42 6.86 5.18 4.49
N ILE A 43 5.87 5.21 3.59
CA ILE A 43 5.01 4.06 3.27
C ILE A 43 5.25 3.63 1.82
N TYR A 44 5.30 2.31 1.58
CA TYR A 44 5.32 1.80 0.22
C TYR A 44 3.94 1.95 -0.42
N LYS A 45 3.87 2.55 -1.60
CA LYS A 45 2.62 2.76 -2.34
C LYS A 45 2.70 2.26 -3.77
N CYS A 46 1.56 1.87 -4.32
CA CYS A 46 1.44 1.57 -5.74
C CYS A 46 1.77 2.79 -6.57
N ILE A 47 2.61 2.62 -7.60
CA ILE A 47 2.99 3.73 -8.47
C ILE A 47 1.95 4.02 -9.57
N LYS A 48 0.93 3.16 -9.73
CA LYS A 48 -0.11 3.35 -10.77
C LYS A 48 -0.90 4.62 -10.44
N PRO A 49 -0.97 5.61 -11.37
CA PRO A 49 -1.76 6.82 -11.17
C PRO A 49 -3.21 6.51 -10.78
N GLY A 50 -3.73 7.23 -9.78
CA GLY A 50 -5.06 7.04 -9.22
C GLY A 50 -5.25 5.83 -8.31
N CYS A 51 -4.28 4.90 -8.22
CA CYS A 51 -4.35 3.76 -7.31
C CYS A 51 -3.75 4.10 -5.95
N TRP A 52 -2.45 4.40 -5.91
CA TRP A 52 -1.67 4.79 -4.71
C TRP A 52 -1.90 3.95 -3.45
N ARG A 53 -2.33 2.70 -3.62
CA ARG A 53 -2.60 1.77 -2.52
C ARG A 53 -1.35 1.60 -1.65
N GLN A 54 -1.51 1.70 -0.34
CA GLN A 54 -0.45 1.55 0.64
C GLN A 54 -0.17 0.08 0.95
N PHE A 55 1.11 -0.22 1.22
CA PHE A 55 1.63 -1.53 1.59
C PHE A 55 2.43 -1.40 2.88
N TRP A 56 2.01 -2.16 3.88
CA TRP A 56 2.66 -2.22 5.19
C TRP A 56 3.36 -3.56 5.31
N PHE A 57 4.63 -3.53 5.68
CA PHE A 57 5.43 -4.74 5.90
C PHE A 57 5.74 -4.82 7.40
N GLU A 58 5.24 -5.88 8.05
CA GLU A 58 5.45 -6.11 9.48
C GLU A 58 6.77 -6.84 9.75
N SER A 59 7.33 -7.50 8.73
CA SER A 59 8.61 -8.21 8.82
C SER A 59 9.48 -8.03 7.59
N THR A 60 10.78 -8.31 7.76
CA THR A 60 11.75 -8.27 6.66
C THR A 60 11.45 -9.35 5.61
N GLU A 61 10.88 -10.47 6.02
CA GLU A 61 10.47 -11.59 5.17
C GLU A 61 9.34 -11.17 4.25
N GLN A 62 8.32 -10.48 4.78
CA GLN A 62 7.25 -9.89 3.97
C GLN A 62 7.84 -8.92 2.95
N TYR A 63 8.71 -7.99 3.37
CA TYR A 63 9.36 -7.07 2.44
C TYR A 63 10.15 -7.79 1.33
N LYS A 64 10.92 -8.84 1.66
CA LYS A 64 11.70 -9.63 0.69
C LYS A 64 10.83 -10.22 -0.41
N ILE A 65 9.59 -10.64 -0.10
CA ILE A 65 8.64 -11.15 -1.10
C ILE A 65 8.30 -10.06 -2.11
N PHE A 66 8.11 -8.80 -1.68
CA PHE A 66 7.70 -7.70 -2.55
C PHE A 66 8.86 -6.87 -3.11
N ARG A 67 10.11 -7.11 -2.68
CA ARG A 67 11.30 -6.34 -3.09
C ARG A 67 11.47 -6.23 -4.60
N HIS A 68 11.09 -7.27 -5.34
CA HIS A 68 11.20 -7.32 -6.81
C HIS A 68 10.23 -6.35 -7.51
N ARG A 69 9.21 -5.86 -6.80
CA ARG A 69 8.24 -4.87 -7.28
C ARG A 69 8.63 -3.45 -6.91
N VAL A 70 9.65 -3.27 -6.08
CA VAL A 70 10.06 -1.95 -5.59
C VAL A 70 10.76 -1.18 -6.70
N GLN A 71 10.20 -0.03 -7.04
CA GLN A 71 10.77 0.97 -7.93
C GLN A 71 11.49 2.03 -7.07
N PRO A 72 12.83 2.11 -7.09
CA PRO A 72 13.59 2.95 -6.16
C PRO A 72 13.41 4.45 -6.38
N LYS A 73 13.08 4.85 -7.61
CA LYS A 73 12.92 6.25 -8.01
C LYS A 73 11.49 6.46 -8.51
N PHE A 74 10.67 7.05 -7.67
CA PHE A 74 9.32 7.47 -8.03
C PHE A 74 8.94 8.72 -7.22
N ASP A 75 8.41 9.74 -7.91
CA ASP A 75 7.94 10.97 -7.28
C ASP A 75 6.42 10.95 -7.22
N PHE A 76 5.88 10.61 -6.05
CA PHE A 76 4.43 10.57 -5.83
C PHE A 76 3.80 11.96 -5.94
N ARG A 77 4.49 13.03 -5.54
CA ARG A 77 3.96 14.38 -5.63
C ARG A 77 3.76 14.77 -7.09
N LYS A 78 4.76 14.50 -7.94
CA LYS A 78 4.64 14.74 -9.38
C LYS A 78 3.50 13.90 -9.98
N ALA A 79 3.46 12.60 -9.69
CA ALA A 79 2.43 11.71 -10.22
C ALA A 79 0.99 12.11 -9.80
N GLU A 80 0.81 12.60 -8.57
CA GLU A 80 -0.48 13.12 -8.08
C GLU A 80 -0.89 14.41 -8.78
N LEU A 81 0.06 15.31 -9.06
CA LEU A 81 -0.19 16.56 -9.80
C LEU A 81 -0.57 16.27 -11.25
N ASP A 82 0.19 15.40 -11.92
CA ASP A 82 -0.08 14.99 -13.31
C ASP A 82 -1.46 14.33 -13.41
N TYR A 83 -1.79 13.44 -12.47
CA TYR A 83 -3.12 12.80 -12.43
C TYR A 83 -4.23 13.84 -12.25
N LYS A 84 -4.10 14.80 -11.32
CA LYS A 84 -5.10 15.85 -11.14
C LYS A 84 -5.30 16.72 -12.37
N ALA A 85 -4.23 17.05 -13.10
CA ALA A 85 -4.31 17.82 -14.34
C ALA A 85 -5.23 17.15 -15.36
N THR A 86 -5.14 15.82 -15.51
CA THR A 86 -5.99 15.08 -16.46
C THR A 86 -7.50 15.17 -16.15
N PHE A 87 -7.91 15.42 -14.90
CA PHE A 87 -9.33 15.60 -14.58
C PHE A 87 -9.81 17.05 -14.72
N ASN A 88 -8.91 18.03 -14.62
CA ASN A 88 -9.25 19.44 -14.79
C ASN A 88 -9.34 19.87 -16.27
N GLU A 89 -8.70 19.15 -17.19
CA GLU A 89 -8.82 19.41 -18.64
C GLU A 89 -10.13 18.87 -19.25
N ASN A 90 -10.93 18.12 -18.48
CA ASN A 90 -12.19 17.52 -18.92
C ASN A 90 -13.44 18.30 -18.45
N TYR A 91 -13.28 19.53 -17.97
CA TYR A 91 -14.36 20.44 -17.57
C TYR A 91 -14.28 21.78 -18.29
#